data_AF-A0A916EJZ6-F1
#
_entry.id   AF-A0A916EJZ6-F1
#
_cell.length_a   1.000
_cell.length_b   1.000
_cell.length_c   1.000
_cell.angle_alpha   90.00
_cell.angle_beta   90.00
_cell.angle_gamma   90.00
#
_symmetry.space_group_name_H-M   'P 1'
#
loop_
_entity.id
_entity.type
_entity.pdbx_description
1 polymer ?
#
loop_
_entity_poly.entity_id
_entity_poly.type
_entity_poly.pdbx_seq_one_letter_code
_entity_poly.pdbx_strand_id
1 'polypeptide(L)'
;MFLKFKEQIINTIRKVEDKLCKMESLINDTGKQISEVVTAQQALKCDKAHPIPSSKKKKNQQSNAGAEVKVAKKRCKSDSESSEDEDELANKSALQSQQFQKSDQNIQNIVDQQKKIQQNHQETKSLLSSLYNMLSGGPSASSLLGDNDEVFDDSVI
;
A
#
# COMPACT_ATOMS: atom_id res chain seq x y z
N MET A 1 -1.80 -34.03 35.13
CA MET A 1 -1.15 -32.70 35.04
C MET A 1 -0.40 -32.50 33.72
N PHE A 2 0.52 -33.39 33.37
CA PHE A 2 1.32 -33.33 32.12
C PHE A 2 0.51 -33.25 30.81
N LEU A 3 -0.58 -34.01 30.68
CA LEU A 3 -1.42 -33.98 29.47
C LEU A 3 -2.05 -32.59 29.21
N LYS A 4 -2.53 -31.91 30.27
CA LYS A 4 -3.11 -30.57 30.16
C LYS A 4 -2.05 -29.53 29.77
N PHE A 5 -0.85 -29.64 30.32
CA PHE A 5 0.28 -28.79 29.95
C PHE A 5 0.68 -28.96 28.48
N LYS A 6 0.79 -30.22 28.02
CA LYS A 6 1.07 -30.54 26.62
C LYS A 6 0.02 -29.96 25.67
N GLU A 7 -1.27 -30.08 26.03
CA GLU A 7 -2.37 -29.51 25.26
C GLU A 7 -2.30 -27.98 25.16
N GLN A 8 -1.96 -27.29 26.26
CA GLN A 8 -1.77 -25.83 26.26
C GLN A 8 -0.62 -25.38 25.34
N ILE A 9 0.50 -26.10 25.33
CA ILE A 9 1.62 -25.83 24.41
C ILE A 9 1.16 -25.97 22.96
N ILE A 10 0.54 -27.10 22.62
CA ILE A 10 0.07 -27.39 21.25
C ILE A 10 -0.92 -26.30 20.80
N ASN A 11 -1.87 -25.93 21.64
CA ASN A 11 -2.85 -24.90 21.31
C ASN A 11 -2.21 -23.51 21.14
N THR A 12 -1.16 -23.20 21.89
CA THR A 12 -0.43 -21.93 21.75
C THR A 12 0.39 -21.90 20.47
N ILE A 13 1.06 -23.00 20.11
CA ILE A 13 1.79 -23.13 18.84
C ILE A 13 0.82 -22.96 17.66
N ARG A 14 -0.33 -23.65 17.67
CA ARG A 14 -1.35 -23.47 16.62
C ARG A 14 -1.80 -22.02 16.47
N LYS A 15 -2.03 -21.32 17.59
CA LYS A 15 -2.38 -19.89 17.56
C LYS A 15 -1.28 -19.02 16.96
N VAL A 16 -0.01 -19.35 17.20
CA VAL A 16 1.13 -18.66 16.59
C VAL A 16 1.14 -18.91 15.08
N GLU A 17 0.99 -20.16 14.64
CA GLU A 17 0.91 -20.52 13.21
C GLU A 17 -0.22 -19.77 12.50
N ASP A 18 -1.43 -19.77 13.07
CA ASP A 18 -2.57 -19.05 12.53
C ASP A 18 -2.32 -17.54 12.38
N LYS A 19 -1.62 -16.94 13.35
CA LYS A 19 -1.30 -15.50 13.32
C LYS A 19 -0.26 -15.20 12.26
N LEU A 20 0.79 -16.02 12.14
CA LEU A 20 1.80 -15.90 11.10
C LEU A 20 1.19 -16.05 9.69
N CYS A 21 0.30 -17.03 9.47
CA CYS A 21 -0.40 -17.16 8.19
C CYS A 21 -1.27 -15.93 7.87
N LYS A 22 -1.96 -15.36 8.85
CA LYS A 22 -2.72 -14.10 8.66
C LYS A 22 -1.81 -12.93 8.31
N MET A 23 -0.64 -12.84 8.95
CA MET A 23 0.34 -11.80 8.68
C MET A 23 0.90 -11.92 7.25
N GLU A 24 1.22 -13.14 6.81
CA GLU A 24 1.67 -13.43 5.44
C GLU A 24 0.64 -13.00 4.39
N SER A 25 -0.64 -13.34 4.59
CA SER A 25 -1.72 -12.89 3.72
C SER A 25 -1.81 -11.36 3.64
N LEU A 26 -1.76 -10.67 4.78
CA LEU A 26 -1.81 -9.21 4.82
C LEU A 26 -0.61 -8.58 4.10
N ILE A 27 0.60 -9.14 4.26
CA ILE A 27 1.81 -8.68 3.57
C ILE A 27 1.65 -8.81 2.06
N ASN A 28 1.14 -9.94 1.57
CA ASN A 28 0.91 -10.17 0.14
C ASN A 28 -0.13 -9.19 -0.44
N ASP A 29 -1.26 -8.99 0.25
CA ASP A 29 -2.28 -8.02 -0.16
C ASP A 29 -1.72 -6.59 -0.22
N THR A 30 -0.93 -6.21 0.79
CA THR A 30 -0.27 -4.90 0.85
C THR A 30 0.70 -4.74 -0.32
N GLY A 31 1.50 -5.77 -0.62
CA GLY A 31 2.43 -5.78 -1.75
C GLY A 31 1.73 -5.58 -3.10
N LYS A 32 0.55 -6.18 -3.28
CA LYS A 32 -0.29 -5.97 -4.47
C LYS A 32 -0.78 -4.52 -4.55
N GLN A 33 -1.31 -3.97 -3.46
CA GLN A 33 -1.79 -2.59 -3.42
C GLN A 33 -0.67 -1.57 -3.69
N ILE A 34 0.52 -1.79 -3.14
CA ILE A 34 1.70 -0.97 -3.43
C ILE A 34 2.03 -1.02 -4.93
N SER A 35 2.03 -2.22 -5.52
CA SER A 35 2.30 -2.37 -6.96
C SER A 35 1.29 -1.58 -7.80
N GLU A 36 0.00 -1.64 -7.46
CA GLU A 36 -1.04 -0.86 -8.13
C GLU A 36 -0.81 0.66 -8.01
N VAL A 37 -0.43 1.15 -6.83
CA VAL A 37 -0.12 2.57 -6.61
C VAL A 37 1.11 2.99 -7.43
N VAL A 38 2.17 2.17 -7.47
CA VAL A 38 3.38 2.46 -8.26
C VAL A 38 3.06 2.53 -9.76
N THR A 39 2.29 1.57 -10.28
CA THR A 39 1.84 1.59 -11.68
C THR A 39 0.99 2.83 -11.97
N ALA A 40 0.06 3.19 -11.08
CA ALA A 40 -0.77 4.38 -11.24
C ALA A 40 0.09 5.66 -11.25
N GLN A 41 1.04 5.79 -10.32
CA GLN A 41 1.97 6.92 -10.28
C GLN A 41 2.87 7.01 -11.52
N GLN A 42 3.29 5.87 -12.08
CA GLN A 42 4.12 5.84 -13.29
C GLN A 42 3.34 6.28 -14.52
N ALA A 43 2.10 5.83 -14.69
CA ALA A 43 1.22 6.28 -15.78
C ALA A 43 0.99 7.80 -15.75
N LEU A 44 0.84 8.37 -14.55
CA LEU A 44 0.68 9.81 -14.35
C LEU A 44 1.96 10.63 -14.64
N LYS A 45 3.15 10.05 -14.41
CA LYS A 45 4.43 10.71 -14.71
C LYS A 45 4.75 10.75 -16.21
N CYS A 46 4.35 9.72 -16.96
CA CYS A 46 4.57 9.67 -18.42
C CYS A 46 3.79 10.75 -19.17
N ASP A 47 2.62 11.15 -18.67
CA ASP A 47 1.76 12.17 -19.31
C ASP A 47 2.34 13.60 -19.21
N LYS A 48 3.21 13.86 -18.23
CA LYS A 48 3.90 15.16 -18.03
C LYS A 48 5.21 15.31 -18.80
N ALA A 49 5.76 14.23 -19.37
CA ALA A 49 7.08 14.23 -20.00
C ALA A 49 7.08 14.67 -21.48
N HIS A 50 5.91 14.97 -22.05
CA HIS A 50 5.80 15.65 -23.34
C HIS A 50 5.33 17.10 -23.15
N PRO A 51 6.19 18.03 -22.68
CA PRO A 51 5.97 19.42 -23.03
C PRO A 51 6.12 19.49 -24.55
N ILE A 52 5.02 19.80 -25.23
CA ILE A 52 4.97 20.16 -26.64
C ILE A 52 6.20 21.03 -26.93
N PRO A 53 7.09 20.66 -27.86
CA PRO A 53 8.20 21.52 -28.21
C PRO A 53 7.60 22.81 -28.77
N SER A 54 7.67 23.89 -27.99
CA SER A 54 7.35 25.25 -28.41
C SER A 54 8.40 25.70 -29.43
N SER A 55 8.34 25.12 -30.62
CA SER A 55 8.94 25.62 -31.84
C SER A 55 7.81 26.35 -32.56
N LYS A 56 7.93 27.64 -32.91
CA LYS A 56 8.93 28.16 -33.83
C LYS A 56 9.34 29.59 -33.47
N LYS A 57 10.56 29.69 -32.96
CA LYS A 57 11.68 30.44 -33.54
C LYS A 57 11.31 31.54 -34.55
N LYS A 58 11.44 32.77 -34.08
CA LYS A 58 11.74 34.00 -34.83
C LYS A 58 12.78 33.71 -35.94
N LYS A 59 12.43 33.86 -37.22
CA LYS A 59 13.43 34.00 -38.30
C LYS A 59 13.04 35.18 -39.18
N ASN A 60 13.92 36.18 -39.11
CA ASN A 60 13.91 37.40 -39.89
C ASN A 60 14.12 37.09 -41.38
N GLN A 61 13.62 38.00 -42.21
CA GLN A 61 13.71 38.08 -43.66
C GLN A 61 15.12 37.83 -44.23
N GLN A 62 15.21 37.28 -45.45
CA GLN A 62 15.66 38.03 -46.66
C GLN A 62 16.13 37.11 -47.80
N SER A 63 15.43 37.13 -48.93
CA SER A 63 15.99 37.14 -50.29
C SER A 63 14.89 37.42 -51.34
N ASN A 64 15.13 38.47 -52.16
CA ASN A 64 14.34 39.02 -53.28
C ASN A 64 13.97 37.97 -54.38
N ALA A 65 13.10 38.18 -55.37
CA ALA A 65 12.57 39.38 -56.03
C ALA A 65 11.26 39.05 -56.80
N GLY A 66 10.43 40.07 -57.07
CA GLY A 66 9.67 40.15 -58.33
C GLY A 66 8.15 40.37 -58.24
N ALA A 67 7.73 41.53 -58.79
CA ALA A 67 6.38 41.91 -59.25
C ALA A 67 5.40 42.58 -58.25
N GLU A 68 5.19 43.87 -58.51
CA GLU A 68 4.14 44.75 -57.99
C GLU A 68 2.74 44.24 -58.32
N VAL A 69 1.77 44.34 -57.37
CA VAL A 69 0.44 44.95 -57.58
C VAL A 69 -0.13 45.37 -56.21
N LYS A 70 -0.54 46.63 -56.10
CA LYS A 70 -1.21 47.26 -54.96
C LYS A 70 -2.70 46.88 -54.94
N VAL A 71 -3.27 46.34 -53.84
CA VAL A 71 -4.68 46.57 -53.43
C VAL A 71 -4.86 46.40 -51.90
N ALA A 72 -5.66 47.33 -51.38
CA ALA A 72 -6.21 47.59 -50.05
C ALA A 72 -6.41 46.47 -48.98
N LYS A 73 -6.14 46.90 -47.75
CA LYS A 73 -6.60 46.46 -46.42
C LYS A 73 -8.08 46.04 -46.34
N LYS A 74 -8.37 44.77 -46.00
CA LYS A 74 -9.34 44.38 -44.94
C LYS A 74 -9.44 42.87 -44.69
N ARG A 75 -9.34 42.55 -43.39
CA ARG A 75 -9.92 41.41 -42.64
C ARG A 75 -9.38 40.01 -42.95
N CYS A 76 -8.46 39.61 -42.09
CA CYS A 76 -8.27 38.23 -41.67
C CYS A 76 -9.63 37.58 -41.37
N LYS A 77 -9.97 36.53 -42.10
CA LYS A 77 -10.88 35.49 -41.63
C LYS A 77 -10.03 34.23 -41.48
N SER A 78 -9.54 34.04 -40.27
CA SER A 78 -9.16 32.71 -39.79
C SER A 78 -10.41 32.18 -39.12
N ASP A 79 -11.23 31.43 -39.85
CA ASP A 79 -12.17 30.52 -39.19
C ASP A 79 -11.31 29.35 -38.68
N SER A 80 -10.65 29.60 -37.54
CA SER A 80 -10.05 28.56 -36.73
C SER A 80 -11.21 27.86 -36.02
N GLU A 81 -11.70 26.80 -36.64
CA GLU A 81 -12.45 25.76 -35.93
C GLU A 81 -11.47 25.08 -34.97
N SER A 82 -11.33 25.68 -33.79
CA SER A 82 -10.59 25.15 -32.65
C SER A 82 -11.59 24.95 -31.52
N SER A 83 -12.57 24.08 -31.75
CA SER A 83 -13.61 23.75 -30.76
C SER A 83 -13.48 22.35 -30.18
N GLU A 84 -12.44 21.59 -30.55
CA GLU A 84 -12.30 20.18 -30.13
C GLU A 84 -11.32 19.98 -28.95
N ASP A 85 -10.48 20.98 -28.62
CA ASP A 85 -9.43 20.83 -27.61
C ASP A 85 -9.95 20.90 -26.15
N GLU A 86 -11.01 21.67 -25.87
CA GLU A 86 -11.52 21.86 -24.50
C GLU A 86 -12.18 20.59 -23.93
N ASP A 87 -12.97 19.88 -24.75
CA ASP A 87 -13.62 18.63 -24.35
C ASP A 87 -12.59 17.49 -24.17
N GLU A 88 -11.53 17.46 -24.97
CA GLU A 88 -10.45 16.46 -24.81
C GLU A 88 -9.62 16.72 -23.55
N LEU A 89 -9.34 17.98 -23.22
CA LEU A 89 -8.62 18.38 -22.00
C LEU A 89 -9.46 18.15 -20.74
N ALA A 90 -10.75 18.45 -20.77
CA ALA A 90 -11.67 18.18 -19.66
C ALA A 90 -11.78 16.68 -19.36
N ASN A 91 -11.87 15.84 -20.40
CA ASN A 91 -11.92 14.39 -20.26
C ASN A 91 -10.60 13.82 -19.70
N LYS A 92 -9.44 14.31 -20.14
CA LYS A 92 -8.14 13.93 -19.58
C LYS A 92 -8.01 14.33 -18.11
N SER A 93 -8.44 15.53 -17.75
CA SER A 93 -8.43 16.01 -16.37
C SER A 93 -9.36 15.20 -15.45
N ALA A 94 -10.54 14.81 -15.94
CA ALA A 94 -11.48 13.98 -15.20
C ALA A 94 -10.92 12.56 -14.95
N LEU A 95 -10.32 11.94 -15.97
CA LEU A 95 -9.67 10.63 -15.85
C LEU A 95 -8.48 10.67 -14.88
N GLN A 96 -7.67 11.72 -14.96
CA GLN A 96 -6.54 11.93 -14.05
C GLN A 96 -7.00 12.09 -12.59
N SER A 97 -8.06 12.87 -12.37
CA SER A 97 -8.64 13.08 -11.04
C SER A 97 -9.21 11.77 -10.46
N GLN A 98 -9.87 10.95 -11.28
CA GLN A 98 -10.34 9.63 -10.87
C GLN A 98 -9.18 8.70 -10.49
N GLN A 99 -8.07 8.76 -11.23
CA GLN A 99 -6.88 7.95 -10.94
C GLN A 99 -6.23 8.36 -9.61
N PHE A 100 -6.19 9.66 -9.30
CA PHE A 100 -5.74 10.15 -7.99
C PHE A 100 -6.65 9.67 -6.85
N GLN A 101 -7.97 9.79 -7.00
CA GLN A 101 -8.92 9.31 -5.98
C GLN A 101 -8.75 7.81 -5.70
N LYS A 102 -8.57 6.99 -6.75
CA LYS A 102 -8.32 5.55 -6.58
C LYS A 102 -6.97 5.28 -5.90
N SER A 103 -5.93 6.03 -6.26
CA SER A 103 -4.62 5.94 -5.61
C SER A 103 -4.70 6.29 -4.12
N ASP A 104 -5.40 7.38 -3.77
CA ASP A 104 -5.56 7.83 -2.38
C ASP A 104 -6.31 6.77 -1.55
N GLN A 105 -7.35 6.16 -2.11
CA GLN A 105 -8.05 5.05 -1.46
C GLN A 105 -7.13 3.83 -1.26
N ASN A 106 -6.30 3.48 -2.25
CA ASN A 106 -5.34 2.40 -2.12
C ASN A 106 -4.28 2.70 -1.05
N ILE A 107 -3.78 3.94 -0.96
CA ILE A 107 -2.84 4.36 0.08
C ILE A 107 -3.48 4.21 1.46
N GLN A 108 -4.75 4.62 1.62
CA GLN A 108 -5.46 4.45 2.87
C GLN A 108 -5.62 2.97 3.25
N ASN A 109 -5.94 2.12 2.28
CA ASN A 109 -6.02 0.67 2.48
C ASN A 109 -4.68 0.07 2.93
N ILE A 110 -3.57 0.50 2.33
CA ILE A 110 -2.20 0.10 2.72
C ILE A 110 -1.92 0.49 4.18
N VAL A 111 -2.25 1.74 4.56
CA VAL A 111 -2.06 2.22 5.95
C VAL A 111 -2.84 1.38 6.94
N ASP A 112 -4.09 1.04 6.63
CA ASP A 112 -4.92 0.24 7.52
C ASP A 112 -4.48 -1.23 7.56
N GLN A 113 -3.99 -1.80 6.46
CA GLN A 113 -3.34 -3.11 6.45
C GLN A 113 -2.05 -3.12 7.27
N GLN A 114 -1.24 -2.06 7.19
CA GLN A 114 -0.02 -1.93 7.98
C GLN A 114 -0.31 -1.92 9.50
N LYS A 115 -1.38 -1.25 9.94
CA LYS A 115 -1.84 -1.32 11.34
C LYS A 115 -2.21 -2.75 11.75
N LYS A 116 -2.91 -3.49 10.88
CA LYS A 116 -3.28 -4.90 11.16
C LYS A 116 -2.05 -5.80 11.26
N ILE A 117 -1.05 -5.61 10.39
CA ILE A 117 0.23 -6.33 10.46
C ILE A 117 0.94 -6.04 11.79
N GLN A 118 1.02 -4.77 12.21
CA GLN A 118 1.63 -4.39 13.48
C GLN A 118 0.92 -5.03 14.68
N GLN A 119 -0.41 -5.01 14.69
CA GLN A 119 -1.20 -5.66 15.75
C GLN A 119 -0.93 -7.16 15.79
N ASN A 120 -0.99 -7.84 14.63
CA ASN A 120 -0.76 -9.29 14.55
C ASN A 120 0.66 -9.66 15.03
N HIS A 121 1.67 -8.87 14.65
CA HIS A 121 3.04 -9.04 15.11
C HIS A 121 3.15 -8.95 16.64
N GLN A 122 2.47 -7.96 17.24
CA GLN A 122 2.46 -7.81 18.69
C GLN A 122 1.78 -9.00 19.39
N GLU A 123 0.64 -9.47 18.87
CA GLU A 123 -0.04 -10.65 19.40
C GLU A 123 0.82 -11.92 19.28
N THR A 124 1.52 -12.08 18.16
CA THR A 124 2.46 -13.19 17.93
C THR A 124 3.60 -13.15 18.95
N LYS A 125 4.19 -11.97 19.20
CA LYS A 125 5.22 -11.80 20.25
C LYS A 125 4.69 -12.17 21.63
N SER A 126 3.48 -11.76 21.99
CA SER A 126 2.87 -12.12 23.28
C SER A 126 2.64 -13.62 23.41
N LEU A 127 2.17 -14.29 22.36
CA LEU A 127 1.99 -15.75 22.36
C LEU A 127 3.32 -16.49 22.48
N LEU A 128 4.37 -16.07 21.76
CA LEU A 128 5.71 -16.64 21.86
C LEU A 128 6.32 -16.43 23.25
N SER A 129 6.12 -15.26 23.86
CA SER A 129 6.55 -15.00 25.23
C SER A 129 5.81 -15.89 26.24
N SER A 130 4.51 -16.08 26.06
CA SER A 130 3.72 -17.02 26.87
C SER A 130 4.22 -18.46 26.72
N LEU A 131 4.50 -18.89 25.48
CA LEU A 131 5.07 -20.21 25.19
C LEU A 131 6.43 -20.38 25.87
N TYR A 132 7.31 -19.40 25.76
CA TYR A 132 8.61 -19.41 26.41
C TYR A 132 8.46 -19.56 27.93
N ASN A 133 7.58 -18.79 28.57
CA ASN A 133 7.34 -18.86 30.01
C ASN A 133 6.78 -20.22 30.46
N MET A 134 5.93 -20.86 29.66
CA MET A 134 5.43 -22.20 29.93
C MET A 134 6.56 -23.24 29.89
N LEU A 135 7.48 -23.11 28.93
CA LEU A 135 8.58 -24.05 28.74
C LEU A 135 9.76 -23.82 29.70
N SER A 136 9.99 -22.58 30.12
CA SER A 136 11.10 -22.19 31.02
C SER A 136 10.79 -22.32 32.50
N GLY A 137 9.59 -22.78 32.87
CA GLY A 137 9.16 -22.92 34.26
C GLY A 137 8.81 -21.59 34.94
N GLY A 138 8.46 -20.56 34.16
CA GLY A 138 8.03 -19.26 34.68
C GLY A 138 6.69 -19.30 35.43
N PRO A 139 6.21 -18.20 36.02
CA PRO A 139 5.08 -18.16 36.96
C PRO A 139 3.76 -18.78 36.45
N SER A 140 3.55 -18.88 35.14
CA SER A 140 2.40 -19.59 34.54
C SER A 140 2.48 -21.13 34.63
N ALA A 141 3.66 -21.69 34.92
CA ALA A 141 3.84 -23.11 35.26
C ALA A 141 3.57 -23.36 36.76
N SER A 142 3.79 -22.37 37.64
CA SER A 142 3.54 -22.48 39.09
C SER A 142 2.06 -22.52 39.47
N SER A 143 1.15 -21.91 38.70
CA SER A 143 -0.30 -22.05 38.93
C SER A 143 -0.85 -23.44 38.57
N LEU A 144 -0.03 -24.30 37.95
CA LEU A 144 -0.30 -25.73 37.79
C LEU A 144 0.18 -26.54 39.01
N LEU A 145 1.01 -25.96 39.87
CA LEU A 145 1.68 -26.59 41.02
C LEU A 145 1.01 -26.22 42.36
N GLY A 146 -0.31 -26.05 42.38
CA GLY A 146 -1.07 -25.81 43.62
C GLY A 146 -1.30 -27.11 44.40
N ASP A 147 -0.77 -27.14 45.63
CA ASP A 147 -1.10 -27.97 46.79
C ASP A 147 -1.29 -29.48 46.59
N ASN A 148 -0.21 -30.25 46.75
CA ASN A 148 -0.31 -31.54 47.44
C ASN A 148 0.73 -31.56 48.56
N ASP A 149 0.33 -30.94 49.66
CA ASP A 149 0.88 -31.17 50.99
C ASP A 149 0.39 -32.56 51.44
N GLU A 150 0.88 -33.64 50.82
CA GLU A 150 0.72 -34.99 51.35
C GLU A 150 1.93 -35.30 52.23
N VAL A 151 1.70 -35.07 53.52
CA VAL A 151 2.47 -35.54 54.66
C VAL A 151 2.73 -37.03 54.47
N PHE A 152 3.97 -37.44 54.18
CA PHE A 152 4.38 -38.82 54.40
C PHE A 152 4.54 -39.02 55.90
N ASP A 153 3.42 -39.23 56.58
CA ASP A 153 3.42 -39.95 57.85
C ASP A 153 3.41 -41.44 57.50
N ASP A 154 4.56 -42.08 57.63
CA ASP A 154 4.59 -43.53 57.87
C ASP A 154 5.73 -43.86 58.82
N SER A 155 5.47 -43.56 60.09
CA SER A 155 6.00 -44.38 61.17
C SER A 155 5.35 -45.75 61.13
N VAL A 156 6.05 -46.78 60.62
CA VAL A 156 5.82 -48.16 61.03
C VAL A 156 7.17 -48.89 61.18
N ILE A 157 7.58 -48.98 62.44
CA ILE A 157 8.35 -50.03 63.17
C ILE A 157 9.58 -50.62 62.48
#